data_AF-A0A413WFQ3-F1
#
_entry.id   AF-A0A413WFQ3-F1
#
_cell.length_a   1.000
_cell.length_b   1.000
_cell.length_c   1.000
_cell.angle_alpha   90.00
_cell.angle_beta   90.00
_cell.angle_gamma   90.00
#
_symmetry.space_group_name_H-M   'P 1'
#
loop_
_entity.id
_entity.type
_entity.pdbx_description
1 polymer ?
#
loop_
_entity_poly.entity_id
_entity_poly.type
_entity_poly.pdbx_seq_one_letter_code
_entity_poly.pdbx_strand_id
1 'polypeptide(L)'
;MDKSNRSNLRLQRDLKLAVSEYAPGSKLVANGMLIESTGLKLIDGKQLPLHHYTYCKSCNKYTYVGKYGVNDETEIPCDKCMDPLRVKYYAIPKFGFYGKAKELSTERRPDKAYGSRVFFADHAEESIQPLHVEGNGYELDYLYSHYGNLSIVNDNKGQQYFVCESCGSHVDHKRAHTSPLGHKCSSKKRLTVRNAPISLGHQFTTDILRMSFNFNNGSFYTNQTKPILSCTR
;
A
#
# COMPACT_ATOMS: atom_id res chain seq x y z
N MET A 1 17.64 29.21 24.27
CA MET A 1 17.16 28.67 22.97
C MET A 1 15.70 28.27 23.15
N ASP A 2 14.83 28.94 22.41
CA ASP A 2 13.38 28.98 22.63
C ASP A 2 12.70 27.62 22.35
N LYS A 3 11.86 27.18 23.29
CA LYS A 3 11.10 25.91 23.27
C LYS A 3 9.75 26.04 22.52
N SER A 4 9.43 27.21 21.97
CA SER A 4 8.09 27.55 21.46
C SER A 4 7.75 27.11 20.03
N ASN A 5 8.67 26.51 19.26
CA ASN A 5 8.41 26.19 17.84
C ASN A 5 8.46 24.68 17.50
N ARG A 6 8.06 23.80 18.43
CA ARG A 6 8.12 22.32 18.26
C ARG A 6 6.82 21.66 17.76
N SER A 7 5.81 22.40 17.32
CA SER A 7 4.44 21.87 17.20
C SER A 7 3.84 21.74 15.79
N ASN A 8 4.61 21.90 14.70
CA ASN A 8 4.04 21.71 13.35
C ASN A 8 5.04 21.11 12.34
N LEU A 9 5.50 19.89 12.59
CA LEU A 9 6.24 19.14 11.58
C LEU A 9 5.28 18.62 10.50
N ARG A 10 5.35 19.21 9.30
CA ARG A 10 4.61 18.76 8.12
C ARG A 10 5.52 17.96 7.21
N LEU A 11 5.29 16.66 7.13
CA LEU A 11 5.95 15.79 6.16
C LEU A 11 5.10 15.72 4.90
N GLN A 12 5.69 16.10 3.77
CA GLN A 12 5.06 15.99 2.47
C GLN A 12 5.74 14.89 1.67
N ARG A 13 4.93 13.94 1.19
CA ARG A 13 5.34 12.89 0.25
C ARG A 13 4.23 12.70 -0.76
N ASP A 14 4.62 12.25 -1.94
CA ASP A 14 3.69 11.67 -2.91
C ASP A 14 2.89 10.55 -2.21
N LEU A 15 1.59 10.50 -2.48
CA LEU A 15 0.67 9.54 -1.86
C LEU A 15 1.12 8.09 -2.09
N LYS A 16 1.79 7.82 -3.23
CA LYS A 16 2.37 6.51 -3.54
C LYS A 16 3.38 6.04 -2.49
N LEU A 17 4.21 6.96 -1.99
CA LEU A 17 5.19 6.68 -0.93
C LEU A 17 4.55 6.75 0.45
N ALA A 18 3.64 7.70 0.66
CA ALA A 18 2.99 7.93 1.95
C ALA A 18 2.16 6.72 2.41
N VAL A 19 1.49 5.99 1.50
CA VAL A 19 0.78 4.74 1.83
C VAL A 19 1.72 3.68 2.40
N SER A 20 3.00 3.67 2.02
CA SER A 20 4.02 2.77 2.56
C SER A 20 4.62 3.29 3.85
N GLU A 21 5.06 4.53 3.85
CA GLU A 21 5.89 5.07 4.92
C GLU A 21 5.07 5.58 6.10
N TYR A 22 3.86 6.08 5.83
CA TYR A 22 3.05 6.81 6.80
C TYR A 22 1.76 6.09 7.18
N ALA A 23 1.51 4.88 6.67
CA ALA A 23 0.39 4.08 7.15
C ALA A 23 0.46 3.85 8.68
N PRO A 24 -0.68 3.75 9.38
CA PRO A 24 -0.69 3.57 10.83
C PRO A 24 0.18 2.39 11.30
N GLY A 25 0.92 2.61 12.38
CA GLY A 25 1.93 1.68 12.91
C GLY A 25 3.34 1.88 12.33
N SER A 26 3.49 2.57 11.20
CA SER A 26 4.80 2.90 10.63
C SER A 26 5.57 3.91 11.50
N LYS A 27 6.89 3.74 11.53
CA LYS A 27 7.83 4.61 12.27
C LYS A 27 8.88 5.16 11.32
N LEU A 28 9.20 6.44 11.46
CA LEU A 28 10.26 7.09 10.68
C LEU A 28 10.98 8.16 11.50
N VAL A 29 12.16 8.55 11.05
CA VAL A 29 12.93 9.63 11.67
C VAL A 29 12.87 10.86 10.79
N ALA A 30 12.50 12.01 11.37
CA ALA A 30 12.61 13.31 10.70
C ALA A 30 12.95 14.38 11.73
N ASN A 31 13.86 15.31 11.37
CA ASN A 31 14.34 16.39 12.23
C ASN A 31 14.80 15.91 13.63
N GLY A 32 15.50 14.78 13.69
CA GLY A 32 15.96 14.19 14.96
C GLY A 32 14.85 13.63 15.86
N MET A 33 13.63 13.50 15.35
CA MET A 33 12.48 12.95 16.07
C MET A 33 12.06 11.60 15.49
N LEU A 34 11.67 10.68 16.37
CA LEU A 34 10.97 9.47 15.99
C LEU A 34 9.48 9.77 15.88
N ILE A 35 8.93 9.59 14.67
CA ILE A 35 7.53 9.83 14.36
C ILE A 35 6.87 8.50 14.11
N GLU A 36 5.84 8.21 14.90
CA GLU A 36 5.02 7.02 14.76
C GLU A 36 3.67 7.43 14.17
N SER A 37 3.29 6.85 13.04
CA SER A 37 1.98 7.08 12.44
C SER A 37 0.88 6.44 13.28
N THR A 38 -0.12 7.23 13.66
CA THR A 38 -1.17 6.83 14.60
C THR A 38 -2.55 6.71 13.94
N GLY A 39 -2.70 7.19 12.70
CA GLY A 39 -4.01 7.26 12.07
C GLY A 39 -4.04 8.02 10.76
N LEU A 40 -5.24 8.19 10.23
CA LEU A 40 -5.51 8.97 9.03
C LEU A 40 -6.00 10.36 9.40
N LYS A 41 -5.57 11.37 8.65
CA LYS A 41 -6.17 12.69 8.76
C LYS A 41 -7.56 12.66 8.13
N LEU A 42 -8.54 13.16 8.87
CA LEU A 42 -9.92 13.33 8.42
C LEU A 42 -10.25 14.83 8.35
N ILE A 43 -11.20 15.19 7.50
CA ILE A 43 -11.73 16.55 7.39
C ILE A 43 -13.24 16.45 7.56
N ASP A 44 -13.80 17.23 8.49
CA ASP A 44 -15.23 17.24 8.75
C ASP A 44 -16.03 17.55 7.47
N GLY A 45 -17.12 16.81 7.28
CA GLY A 45 -17.94 16.89 6.07
C GLY A 45 -17.30 16.28 4.81
N LYS A 46 -16.09 15.70 4.88
CA LYS A 46 -15.45 15.04 3.73
C LYS A 46 -15.15 13.58 4.01
N GLN A 47 -15.52 12.72 3.06
CA GLN A 47 -15.18 11.31 3.09
C GLN A 47 -13.87 11.02 2.35
N LEU A 48 -13.15 9.99 2.81
CA LEU A 48 -12.04 9.42 2.07
C LEU A 48 -12.60 8.64 0.87
N PRO A 49 -12.06 8.81 -0.35
CA PRO A 49 -12.42 7.98 -1.47
C PRO A 49 -12.13 6.51 -1.16
N LEU A 50 -13.04 5.64 -1.54
CA LEU A 50 -12.94 4.19 -1.36
C LEU A 50 -12.95 3.53 -2.72
N HIS A 51 -12.01 2.63 -2.95
CA HIS A 51 -11.94 1.78 -4.14
C HIS A 51 -11.96 0.32 -3.71
N HIS A 52 -12.32 -0.58 -4.62
CA HIS A 52 -12.27 -2.02 -4.41
C HIS A 52 -11.29 -2.72 -5.34
N TYR A 53 -10.78 -3.86 -4.89
CA TYR A 53 -9.77 -4.66 -5.57
C TYR A 53 -9.86 -6.12 -5.17
N THR A 54 -9.27 -7.00 -5.96
CA THR A 54 -9.00 -8.38 -5.58
C THR A 54 -7.50 -8.64 -5.58
N TYR A 55 -7.09 -9.64 -4.78
CA TYR A 55 -5.72 -10.14 -4.80
C TYR A 55 -5.73 -11.65 -4.61
N CYS A 56 -5.35 -12.38 -5.66
CA CYS A 56 -5.20 -13.82 -5.63
C CYS A 56 -3.88 -14.19 -4.95
N LYS A 57 -3.95 -14.96 -3.86
CA LYS A 57 -2.75 -15.46 -3.18
C LYS A 57 -2.08 -16.61 -3.94
N SER A 58 -2.85 -17.39 -4.70
CA SER A 58 -2.36 -18.56 -5.45
C SER A 58 -1.44 -18.15 -6.60
N CYS A 59 -1.82 -17.12 -7.35
CA CYS A 59 -1.06 -16.66 -8.52
C CYS A 59 -0.48 -15.24 -8.40
N ASN A 60 -0.62 -14.60 -7.24
CA ASN A 60 -0.16 -13.23 -6.95
C ASN A 60 -0.75 -12.13 -7.87
N LYS A 61 -1.89 -12.40 -8.51
CA LYS A 61 -2.57 -11.43 -9.34
C LYS A 61 -3.34 -10.41 -8.50
N TYR A 62 -3.14 -9.14 -8.80
CA TYR A 62 -3.98 -8.04 -8.34
C TYR A 62 -4.90 -7.59 -9.48
N THR A 63 -6.13 -7.25 -9.15
CA THR A 63 -7.08 -6.65 -10.10
C THR A 63 -7.74 -5.45 -9.45
N TYR A 64 -7.71 -4.32 -10.15
CA TYR A 64 -8.51 -3.16 -9.79
C TYR A 64 -9.95 -3.40 -10.24
N VAL A 65 -10.90 -3.31 -9.31
CA VAL A 65 -12.32 -3.58 -9.61
C VAL A 65 -13.07 -2.28 -9.93
N GLY A 66 -12.63 -1.15 -9.38
CA GLY A 66 -13.34 0.12 -9.53
C GLY A 66 -13.43 0.99 -8.27
N LYS A 67 -14.29 2.01 -8.36
CA LYS A 67 -14.63 2.93 -7.28
C LYS A 67 -15.81 2.37 -6.48
N TYR A 68 -15.75 2.48 -5.16
CA TYR A 68 -16.87 2.10 -4.30
C TYR A 68 -18.12 2.94 -4.61
N GLY A 69 -19.28 2.29 -4.60
CA GLY A 69 -20.57 2.91 -4.99
C GLY A 69 -20.86 2.84 -6.49
N VAL A 70 -19.95 2.28 -7.31
CA VAL A 70 -20.17 2.03 -8.74
C VAL A 70 -20.36 0.55 -9.05
N ASN A 71 -19.56 -0.33 -8.42
CA ASN A 71 -19.67 -1.79 -8.54
C ASN A 71 -19.97 -2.40 -7.15
N ASP A 72 -20.91 -3.35 -7.12
CA ASP A 72 -21.41 -4.01 -5.90
C ASP A 72 -21.01 -5.48 -5.77
N GLU A 73 -20.17 -5.99 -6.66
CA GLU A 73 -19.65 -7.37 -6.58
C GLU A 73 -18.92 -7.63 -5.24
N THR A 74 -19.26 -8.75 -4.61
CA THR A 74 -18.59 -9.23 -3.38
C THR A 74 -17.47 -10.23 -3.68
N GLU A 75 -17.56 -10.91 -4.81
CA GLU A 75 -16.69 -12.00 -5.22
C GLU A 75 -16.55 -11.99 -6.73
N ILE A 76 -15.31 -12.14 -7.21
CA ILE A 76 -14.96 -12.12 -8.64
C ILE A 76 -13.95 -13.25 -8.86
N PRO A 77 -14.09 -14.08 -9.91
CA PRO A 77 -13.08 -15.09 -10.23
C PRO A 77 -11.74 -14.45 -10.61
N CYS A 78 -10.64 -15.07 -10.22
CA CYS A 78 -9.31 -14.68 -10.67
C CYS A 78 -9.19 -14.85 -12.18
N ASP A 79 -8.78 -13.80 -12.91
CA ASP A 79 -8.61 -13.85 -14.37
C ASP A 79 -7.58 -14.89 -14.85
N LYS A 80 -6.62 -15.27 -13.99
CA LYS A 80 -5.53 -16.19 -14.33
C LYS A 80 -5.80 -17.64 -13.91
N CYS A 81 -6.35 -17.88 -12.72
CA CYS A 81 -6.51 -19.23 -12.17
C CYS A 81 -7.95 -19.59 -11.81
N MET A 82 -8.91 -18.71 -12.08
CA MET A 82 -10.35 -18.89 -11.79
C MET A 82 -10.72 -19.10 -10.32
N ASP A 83 -9.76 -19.05 -9.39
CA ASP A 83 -10.03 -19.07 -7.96
C ASP A 83 -11.04 -17.97 -7.57
N PRO A 84 -12.07 -18.26 -6.77
CA PRO A 84 -13.02 -17.24 -6.31
C PRO A 84 -12.30 -16.26 -5.38
N LEU A 85 -12.31 -14.96 -5.72
CA LEU A 85 -11.66 -13.92 -4.94
C LEU A 85 -12.68 -13.01 -4.30
N ARG A 86 -12.65 -12.93 -2.96
CA ARG A 86 -13.40 -11.91 -2.23
C ARG A 86 -12.89 -10.51 -2.56
N VAL A 87 -13.82 -9.64 -2.91
CA VAL A 87 -13.55 -8.21 -3.14
C VAL A 87 -13.19 -7.53 -1.83
N LYS A 88 -12.05 -6.83 -1.83
CA LYS A 88 -11.52 -6.05 -0.71
C LYS A 88 -11.58 -4.57 -1.04
N TYR A 89 -11.47 -3.73 -0.01
CA TYR A 89 -11.58 -2.28 -0.13
C TYR A 89 -10.33 -1.60 0.39
N TYR A 90 -9.92 -0.51 -0.25
CA TYR A 90 -8.93 0.40 0.30
C TYR A 90 -9.44 1.83 0.32
N ALA A 91 -9.10 2.57 1.37
CA ALA A 91 -9.30 4.01 1.43
C ALA A 91 -8.07 4.73 0.86
N ILE A 92 -8.31 5.84 0.16
CA ILE A 92 -7.27 6.74 -0.34
C ILE A 92 -7.04 7.83 0.71
N PRO A 93 -5.89 7.86 1.42
CA PRO A 93 -5.63 8.80 2.51
C PRO A 93 -5.25 10.19 2.00
N LYS A 94 -6.10 10.79 1.16
CA LYS A 94 -5.85 12.05 0.44
C LYS A 94 -5.63 13.27 1.34
N PHE A 95 -6.08 13.20 2.59
CA PHE A 95 -5.90 14.27 3.57
C PHE A 95 -4.61 14.12 4.40
N GLY A 96 -3.89 13.01 4.22
CA GLY A 96 -2.66 12.70 4.95
C GLY A 96 -2.88 11.81 6.16
N PHE A 97 -1.88 11.81 7.04
CA PHE A 97 -1.76 10.91 8.17
C PHE A 97 -1.52 11.72 9.45
N TYR A 98 -1.90 11.16 10.58
CA TYR A 98 -1.48 11.67 11.88
C TYR A 98 -0.26 10.92 12.37
N GLY A 99 0.65 11.65 13.01
CA GLY A 99 1.83 11.07 13.63
C GLY A 99 2.05 11.65 15.02
N LYS A 100 2.56 10.82 15.92
CA LYS A 100 3.04 11.24 17.23
C LYS A 100 4.56 11.29 17.20
N ALA A 101 5.11 12.46 17.48
CA ALA A 101 6.56 12.66 17.55
C ALA A 101 7.05 12.47 18.98
N LYS A 102 8.20 11.81 19.13
CA LYS A 102 8.97 11.73 20.37
C LYS A 102 10.45 11.94 20.07
N GLU A 103 11.21 12.35 21.08
CA GLU A 103 12.66 12.49 20.94
C GLU A 103 13.29 11.14 20.58
N LEU A 104 14.24 11.17 19.64
CA LEU A 104 14.92 9.97 19.18
C LEU A 104 15.88 9.51 20.28
N SER A 105 15.57 8.38 20.91
CA SER A 105 16.36 7.85 22.02
C SER A 105 17.60 7.06 21.58
N THR A 106 17.70 6.71 20.30
CA THR A 106 18.78 5.89 19.72
C THR A 106 19.05 6.26 18.27
N GLU A 107 20.29 6.15 17.81
CA GLU A 107 20.65 6.33 16.38
C GLU A 107 20.21 5.16 15.49
N ARG A 108 19.70 4.07 16.10
CA ARG A 108 19.24 2.89 15.39
C ARG A 108 18.03 3.25 14.52
N ARG A 109 18.13 2.92 13.23
CA ARG A 109 17.01 3.06 12.29
C ARG A 109 15.78 2.32 12.84
N PRO A 110 14.60 2.96 12.92
CA PRO A 110 13.38 2.30 13.34
C PRO A 110 13.04 1.16 12.38
N ASP A 111 12.55 0.05 12.94
CA ASP A 111 12.01 -1.03 12.13
C ASP A 111 10.87 -0.49 11.26
N LYS A 112 10.95 -0.73 9.95
CA LYS A 112 9.82 -0.44 9.06
C LYS A 112 8.66 -1.34 9.48
N ALA A 113 7.56 -0.74 9.89
CA ALA A 113 6.43 -1.54 10.35
C ALA A 113 5.85 -2.40 9.22
N TYR A 114 5.71 -1.83 8.01
CA TYR A 114 5.07 -2.51 6.88
C TYR A 114 5.64 -2.05 5.53
N GLY A 115 5.89 -3.00 4.62
CA GLY A 115 6.05 -2.69 3.20
C GLY A 115 4.68 -2.65 2.53
N SER A 116 4.37 -1.58 1.78
CA SER A 116 3.25 -1.69 0.83
C SER A 116 3.67 -2.55 -0.34
N ARG A 117 2.69 -3.20 -0.95
CA ARG A 117 2.90 -3.91 -2.20
C ARG A 117 2.47 -3.01 -3.34
N VAL A 118 3.37 -2.83 -4.30
CA VAL A 118 3.07 -2.18 -5.57
C VAL A 118 2.53 -3.26 -6.49
N PHE A 119 1.34 -3.03 -7.01
CA PHE A 119 0.66 -3.92 -7.93
C PHE A 119 0.41 -3.20 -9.25
N PHE A 120 0.68 -3.89 -10.35
CA PHE A 120 0.29 -3.44 -11.68
C PHE A 120 -1.23 -3.58 -11.81
N ALA A 121 -1.93 -2.46 -12.01
CA ALA A 121 -3.39 -2.43 -11.95
C ALA A 121 -4.01 -2.61 -13.33
N ASP A 122 -3.49 -1.92 -14.35
CA ASP A 122 -3.72 -2.23 -15.77
C ASP A 122 -2.90 -1.30 -16.67
N HIS A 123 -2.98 -1.50 -17.99
CA HIS A 123 -2.40 -0.61 -18.99
C HIS A 123 -3.48 -0.11 -19.95
N ALA A 124 -3.33 1.11 -20.48
CA ALA A 124 -4.08 1.51 -21.67
C ALA A 124 -3.46 0.76 -22.86
N GLU A 125 -4.28 0.04 -23.62
CA GLU A 125 -3.90 -0.85 -24.73
C GLU A 125 -3.07 -0.15 -25.83
N GLU A 126 -3.08 1.18 -25.90
CA GLU A 126 -2.70 1.95 -27.10
C GLU A 126 -1.18 2.10 -27.36
N SER A 127 -0.27 1.49 -26.60
CA SER A 127 1.19 1.64 -26.86
C SER A 127 2.06 0.43 -26.59
N ILE A 128 1.49 -0.78 -26.67
CA ILE A 128 2.28 -2.00 -26.58
C ILE A 128 3.20 -2.06 -27.81
N GLN A 129 4.49 -1.82 -27.61
CA GLN A 129 5.54 -2.14 -28.58
C GLN A 129 6.20 -3.44 -28.13
N PRO A 130 5.68 -4.61 -28.55
CA PRO A 130 6.36 -5.86 -28.27
C PRO A 130 7.60 -5.89 -29.15
N LEU A 131 8.77 -5.94 -28.53
CA LEU A 131 10.00 -6.33 -29.24
C LEU A 131 10.56 -7.53 -28.50
N HIS A 132 10.87 -8.55 -29.29
CA HIS A 132 11.51 -9.75 -28.84
C HIS A 132 13.01 -9.61 -29.11
N VAL A 133 13.83 -9.83 -28.08
CA VAL A 133 15.29 -9.82 -28.20
C VAL A 133 15.82 -11.16 -27.75
N GLU A 134 16.55 -11.83 -28.63
CA GLU A 134 17.29 -13.06 -28.33
C GLU A 134 18.73 -12.70 -27.93
N GLY A 135 19.18 -13.19 -26.78
CA GLY A 135 20.56 -13.11 -26.33
C GLY A 135 21.11 -14.51 -25.98
N ASN A 136 22.41 -14.63 -25.78
CA ASN A 136 23.05 -15.90 -25.38
C ASN A 136 22.46 -16.46 -24.07
N GLY A 137 21.45 -17.32 -24.17
CA GLY A 137 20.81 -18.03 -23.07
C GLY A 137 19.49 -17.45 -22.55
N TYR A 138 18.92 -16.41 -23.16
CA TYR A 138 17.60 -15.90 -22.77
C TYR A 138 16.85 -15.20 -23.93
N GLU A 139 15.53 -15.23 -23.82
CA GLU A 139 14.58 -14.44 -24.58
C GLU A 139 14.02 -13.34 -23.67
N LEU A 140 13.94 -12.11 -24.18
CA LEU A 140 13.36 -10.97 -23.50
C LEU A 140 12.14 -10.47 -24.27
N ASP A 141 10.97 -10.53 -23.62
CA ASP A 141 9.78 -9.81 -24.06
C ASP A 141 9.63 -8.54 -23.20
N TYR A 142 9.38 -7.40 -23.84
CA TYR A 142 9.00 -6.19 -23.10
C TYR A 142 7.71 -5.56 -23.61
N LEU A 143 7.04 -4.87 -22.68
CA LEU A 143 5.84 -4.07 -22.92
C LEU A 143 6.05 -2.70 -22.29
N TYR A 144 5.96 -1.67 -23.11
CA TYR A 144 5.96 -0.28 -22.67
C TYR A 144 4.53 0.29 -22.72
N SER A 145 4.18 1.20 -21.81
CA SER A 145 2.93 1.95 -21.83
C SER A 145 3.15 3.34 -21.25
N HIS A 146 2.81 4.39 -22.00
CA HIS A 146 2.98 5.80 -21.59
C HIS A 146 1.95 6.25 -20.54
N TYR A 147 0.85 5.52 -20.40
CA TYR A 147 -0.25 5.83 -19.47
C TYR A 147 -0.71 4.59 -18.71
N GLY A 148 0.25 3.85 -18.18
CA GLY A 148 -0.01 2.67 -17.37
C GLY A 148 -0.55 3.03 -15.99
N ASN A 149 -1.52 2.26 -15.50
CA ASN A 149 -2.10 2.43 -14.16
C ASN A 149 -1.43 1.48 -13.16
N LEU A 150 -0.86 2.04 -12.11
CA LEU A 150 -0.33 1.31 -10.97
C LEU A 150 -1.20 1.52 -9.74
N SER A 151 -1.35 0.46 -8.95
CA SER A 151 -2.01 0.51 -7.65
C SER A 151 -1.02 0.13 -6.57
N ILE A 152 -0.91 0.95 -5.53
CA ILE A 152 -0.21 0.57 -4.30
C ILE A 152 -1.26 0.26 -3.25
N VAL A 153 -1.14 -0.89 -2.62
CA VAL A 153 -2.01 -1.28 -1.51
C VAL A 153 -1.17 -1.74 -0.33
N ASN A 154 -1.45 -1.12 0.81
CA ASN A 154 -1.01 -1.55 2.12
C ASN A 154 -2.19 -2.21 2.83
N ASP A 155 -2.14 -3.53 2.97
CA ASP A 155 -3.18 -4.30 3.67
C ASP A 155 -2.74 -4.73 5.08
N ASN A 156 -1.69 -4.09 5.64
CA ASN A 156 -1.18 -4.38 6.98
C ASN A 156 -0.91 -5.89 7.19
N LYS A 157 -0.17 -6.51 6.26
CA LYS A 157 0.09 -7.98 6.25
C LYS A 157 -1.21 -8.82 6.29
N GLY A 158 -2.27 -8.31 5.68
CA GLY A 158 -3.59 -8.95 5.64
C GLY A 158 -4.51 -8.62 6.81
N GLN A 159 -4.04 -7.90 7.84
CA GLN A 159 -4.87 -7.49 8.99
C GLN A 159 -5.75 -6.28 8.70
N GLN A 160 -5.42 -5.52 7.65
CA GLN A 160 -6.09 -4.28 7.27
C GLN A 160 -6.08 -3.25 8.43
N TYR A 161 -6.86 -2.18 8.31
CA TYR A 161 -6.90 -1.09 9.27
C TYR A 161 -8.31 -0.87 9.83
N PHE A 162 -8.37 -0.75 11.14
CA PHE A 162 -9.53 -0.24 11.88
C PHE A 162 -9.30 1.23 12.21
N VAL A 163 -9.90 2.12 11.43
CA VAL A 163 -9.76 3.57 11.60
C VAL A 163 -11.04 4.12 12.21
N CYS A 164 -10.93 4.92 13.27
CA CYS A 164 -12.08 5.60 13.86
C CYS A 164 -12.61 6.69 12.91
N GLU A 165 -13.88 6.65 12.56
CA GLU A 165 -14.47 7.63 11.62
C GLU A 165 -14.56 9.05 12.20
N SER A 166 -14.57 9.19 13.53
CA SER A 166 -14.72 10.51 14.16
C SER A 166 -13.40 11.22 14.39
N CYS A 167 -12.28 10.52 14.50
CA CYS A 167 -11.00 11.14 14.85
C CYS A 167 -9.80 10.65 14.04
N GLY A 168 -9.96 9.59 13.23
CA GLY A 168 -8.92 9.07 12.37
C GLY A 168 -7.90 8.17 13.05
N SER A 169 -7.95 7.95 14.37
CA SER A 169 -7.05 7.01 15.05
C SER A 169 -7.19 5.60 14.50
N HIS A 170 -6.06 4.94 14.26
CA HIS A 170 -6.03 3.48 14.10
C HIS A 170 -6.13 2.82 15.48
N VAL A 171 -7.09 1.91 15.65
CA VAL A 171 -7.42 1.31 16.95
C VAL A 171 -7.75 -0.17 16.84
N ASP A 172 -7.22 -0.98 17.76
CA ASP A 172 -7.51 -2.42 17.82
C ASP A 172 -8.88 -2.67 18.47
N HIS A 173 -9.97 -2.57 17.70
CA HIS A 173 -11.37 -2.87 18.08
C HIS A 173 -11.93 -2.19 19.35
N LYS A 174 -11.11 -1.47 20.13
CA LYS A 174 -11.46 -0.83 21.40
C LYS A 174 -12.39 0.34 21.16
N ARG A 175 -13.42 0.47 22.00
CA ARG A 175 -14.42 1.54 21.95
C ARG A 175 -13.80 2.89 22.36
N ALA A 176 -13.16 2.92 23.54
CA ALA A 176 -12.45 4.09 24.04
C ALA A 176 -10.99 4.09 23.58
N HIS A 177 -10.52 5.24 23.10
CA HIS A 177 -9.16 5.44 22.64
C HIS A 177 -8.78 6.92 22.73
N THR A 178 -7.50 7.21 22.57
CA THR A 178 -7.01 8.59 22.46
C THR A 178 -7.01 9.00 20.99
N SER A 179 -7.56 10.18 20.70
CA SER A 179 -7.51 10.76 19.36
C SER A 179 -6.07 11.14 19.01
N PRO A 180 -5.76 11.35 17.72
CA PRO A 180 -4.41 11.74 17.33
C PRO A 180 -4.00 13.11 17.88
N LEU A 181 -4.97 13.93 18.27
CA LEU A 181 -4.79 15.22 18.93
C LEU A 181 -4.68 15.12 20.47
N GLY A 182 -4.77 13.92 21.04
CA GLY A 182 -4.59 13.68 22.48
C GLY A 182 -5.88 13.68 23.31
N HIS A 183 -7.05 13.90 22.71
CA HIS A 183 -8.33 13.90 23.42
C HIS A 183 -8.91 12.49 23.59
N LYS A 184 -9.71 12.24 24.64
CA LYS A 184 -10.44 10.97 24.77
C LYS A 184 -11.53 10.89 23.69
N CYS A 185 -11.57 9.79 22.96
CA CYS A 185 -12.59 9.49 21.96
C CYS A 185 -13.33 8.20 22.34
N SER A 186 -14.66 8.29 22.42
CA SER A 186 -15.54 7.16 22.77
C SER A 186 -16.33 6.62 21.58
N SER A 187 -16.03 7.09 20.36
CA SER A 187 -16.73 6.68 19.15
C SER A 187 -16.49 5.22 18.83
N LYS A 188 -17.57 4.52 18.51
CA LYS A 188 -17.57 3.11 18.07
C LYS A 188 -17.58 2.98 16.55
N LYS A 189 -17.78 4.07 15.81
CA LYS A 189 -17.83 4.06 14.35
C LYS A 189 -16.44 3.82 13.77
N ARG A 190 -16.34 2.87 12.85
CA ARG A 190 -15.08 2.47 12.20
C ARG A 190 -15.28 2.56 10.70
N LEU A 191 -14.28 3.13 10.03
CA LEU A 191 -14.25 3.21 8.58
C LEU A 191 -14.20 1.77 8.05
N THR A 192 -15.35 1.29 7.64
CA THR A 192 -15.56 -0.08 7.18
C THR A 192 -16.44 -0.05 5.95
N VAL A 193 -16.28 -1.05 5.10
CA VAL A 193 -17.16 -1.26 3.95
C VAL A 193 -17.78 -2.64 4.11
N ARG A 194 -19.11 -2.70 4.11
CA ARG A 194 -19.86 -3.96 4.36
C ARG A 194 -19.37 -4.69 5.62
N ASN A 195 -19.19 -3.94 6.71
CA ASN A 195 -18.66 -4.41 8.00
C ASN A 195 -17.25 -5.02 7.98
N ALA A 196 -16.50 -4.86 6.89
CA ALA A 196 -15.11 -5.29 6.79
C ALA A 196 -14.14 -4.11 6.97
N PRO A 197 -12.96 -4.33 7.59
CA PRO A 197 -11.91 -3.32 7.65
C PRO A 197 -11.38 -2.98 6.26
N ILE A 198 -10.67 -1.86 6.18
CA ILE A 198 -10.15 -1.33 4.92
C ILE A 198 -8.63 -1.44 4.87
N SER A 199 -8.10 -1.66 3.68
CA SER A 199 -6.68 -1.43 3.38
C SER A 199 -6.45 0.06 3.11
N LEU A 200 -5.20 0.48 2.95
CA LEU A 200 -4.86 1.80 2.42
C LEU A 200 -4.27 1.65 1.04
N GLY A 201 -4.60 2.57 0.13
CA GLY A 201 -4.10 2.47 -1.22
C GLY A 201 -4.20 3.73 -2.04
N HIS A 202 -3.62 3.67 -3.22
CA HIS A 202 -3.67 4.74 -4.20
C HIS A 202 -3.42 4.16 -5.59
N GLN A 203 -4.19 4.63 -6.57
CA GLN A 203 -3.95 4.37 -7.99
C GLN A 203 -3.40 5.63 -8.64
N PHE A 204 -2.35 5.49 -9.44
CA PHE A 204 -1.72 6.58 -10.17
C PHE A 204 -1.27 6.11 -11.55
N THR A 205 -1.17 7.06 -12.47
CA THR A 205 -0.75 6.83 -13.86
C THR A 205 0.71 7.21 -14.01
N THR A 206 1.47 6.37 -14.72
CA THR A 206 2.90 6.58 -15.00
C THR A 206 3.31 5.79 -16.23
N ASP A 207 4.49 6.08 -16.76
CA ASP A 207 5.16 5.21 -17.71
C ASP A 207 5.48 3.85 -17.07
N ILE A 208 5.16 2.77 -17.76
CA ILE A 208 5.43 1.40 -17.33
C ILE A 208 6.27 0.70 -18.39
N LEU A 209 7.38 0.09 -17.96
CA LEU A 209 8.12 -0.92 -18.72
C LEU A 209 8.02 -2.25 -17.97
N ARG A 210 7.34 -3.23 -18.57
CA ARG A 210 7.36 -4.62 -18.11
C ARG A 210 8.37 -5.39 -18.95
N MET A 211 9.22 -6.16 -18.29
CA MET A 211 10.20 -7.05 -18.92
C MET A 211 9.97 -8.48 -18.41
N SER A 212 9.90 -9.43 -19.33
CA SER A 212 9.77 -10.86 -19.05
C SER A 212 11.00 -11.57 -19.62
N PHE A 213 11.74 -12.26 -18.75
CA PHE A 213 12.93 -13.00 -19.14
C PHE A 213 12.59 -14.50 -19.17
N ASN A 214 12.75 -15.13 -20.32
CA ASN A 214 12.68 -16.58 -20.46
C ASN A 214 14.10 -17.10 -20.66
N PHE A 215 14.64 -17.79 -19.65
CA PHE A 215 15.98 -18.37 -19.74
C PHE A 215 15.90 -19.73 -20.41
N ASN A 216 16.64 -19.90 -21.50
CA ASN A 216 16.81 -21.20 -22.10
C ASN A 216 17.77 -21.99 -21.21
N ASN A 217 17.24 -22.96 -20.46
CA ASN A 217 18.03 -23.90 -19.68
C ASN A 217 18.80 -24.83 -20.64
N GLY A 218 19.83 -24.30 -21.29
CA GLY A 218 20.93 -25.11 -21.79
C GLY A 218 21.52 -25.86 -20.60
N SER A 219 21.65 -27.18 -20.74
CA SER A 219 22.14 -28.12 -19.74
C SER A 219 23.45 -27.67 -19.08
N PHE A 220 23.38 -26.90 -17.99
CA PHE A 220 24.50 -26.67 -17.11
C PHE A 220 24.45 -27.69 -15.98
N TYR A 221 25.48 -28.53 -15.98
CA TYR A 221 25.70 -29.65 -15.07
C TYR A 221 25.34 -29.34 -13.62
N THR A 222 24.72 -30.33 -12.99
CA THR A 222 24.51 -30.46 -11.56
C THR A 222 25.77 -30.10 -10.78
N ASN A 223 25.67 -29.06 -9.94
CA ASN A 223 26.16 -29.15 -8.58
C ASN A 223 25.30 -28.29 -7.66
N GLN A 224 24.76 -28.96 -6.65
CA GLN A 224 23.90 -28.41 -5.62
C GLN A 224 24.53 -27.18 -4.97
N THR A 225 23.90 -26.01 -5.13
CA THR A 225 23.79 -25.03 -4.03
C THR A 225 22.48 -24.28 -4.20
N LYS A 226 21.66 -24.30 -3.15
CA LYS A 226 20.36 -23.64 -3.06
C LYS A 226 20.49 -22.15 -3.39
N PRO A 227 19.63 -21.55 -4.25
CA PRO A 227 19.54 -20.10 -4.32
C PRO A 227 18.83 -19.60 -3.05
N ILE A 228 19.63 -19.11 -2.12
CA ILE A 228 19.19 -18.23 -1.04
C ILE A 228 18.86 -16.89 -1.70
N LEU A 229 17.58 -16.66 -2.02
CA LEU A 229 17.07 -15.32 -2.29
C LEU A 229 16.61 -14.71 -0.97
N SER A 230 17.58 -14.39 -0.10
CA SER A 230 17.42 -13.36 0.91
C SER A 230 17.69 -12.02 0.25
N CYS A 231 16.62 -11.31 -0.14
CA CYS A 231 16.74 -9.87 -0.36
C CYS A 231 16.61 -9.19 1.00
N THR A 232 17.75 -9.06 1.67
CA THR A 232 17.93 -8.26 2.88
C THR A 232 17.69 -6.78 2.56
N ARG A 233 16.75 -6.17 3.29
CA ARG A 233 16.86 -4.80 3.80
C ARG A 233 16.12 -4.66 5.12
#